data_AF-A0A8H9FXV2-F1
#
_entry.id   AF-A0A8H9FXV2-F1
#
_cell.length_a   1.000
_cell.length_b   1.000
_cell.length_c   1.000
_cell.angle_alpha   90.00
_cell.angle_beta   90.00
_cell.angle_gamma   90.00
#
_symmetry.space_group_name_H-M   'P 1'
#
loop_
_entity.id
_entity.type
_entity.pdbx_description
1 polymer ?
#
loop_
_entity_poly.entity_id
_entity_poly.type
_entity_poly.pdbx_seq_one_letter_code
_entity_poly.pdbx_strand_id
1 'polypeptide(L)'
;MVAMALLGAVLPVVVARRQRRIAEPLAPVLLGLELARLAEHLRHVEEGNQPNQAERLAASTLAYDLALRDYCRSVDLPVPEGHGTLSRSQRFELESALLASGHDW
;
A
#
# COMPACT_ATOMS: atom_id res chain seq x y z
N MET A 1 38.90 15.30 -4.99
CA MET A 1 37.48 15.57 -5.30
C MET A 1 36.70 14.31 -4.94
N VAL A 2 36.36 14.19 -3.66
CA VAL A 2 35.01 14.31 -3.07
C VAL A 2 34.09 13.17 -3.53
N ALA A 3 33.98 12.20 -2.62
CA ALA A 3 32.99 11.13 -2.59
C ALA A 3 31.58 11.68 -2.35
N MET A 4 30.56 11.00 -2.86
CA MET A 4 29.20 11.06 -2.32
C MET A 4 28.50 9.72 -2.60
N ALA A 5 28.49 8.89 -1.56
CA ALA A 5 27.63 7.76 -1.43
C ALA A 5 26.18 8.24 -1.25
N LEU A 6 25.23 7.61 -1.93
CA LEU A 6 23.83 7.63 -1.52
C LEU A 6 23.37 6.19 -1.29
N LEU A 7 23.64 5.75 -0.06
CA LEU A 7 22.95 4.67 0.61
C LEU A 7 21.44 5.02 0.66
N GLY A 8 20.65 4.44 -0.24
CA GLY A 8 19.20 4.40 -0.11
C GLY A 8 18.82 3.30 0.88
N ALA A 9 18.51 3.69 2.11
CA ALA A 9 18.15 2.79 3.20
C ALA A 9 16.89 1.97 2.87
N VAL A 10 17.07 0.74 2.40
CA VAL A 10 16.02 -0.29 2.41
C VAL A 10 15.88 -0.74 3.87
N LEU A 11 14.92 -0.16 4.59
CA LEU A 11 14.53 -0.64 5.91
C LEU A 11 14.13 -2.12 5.78
N PRO A 12 14.76 -3.05 6.52
CA PRO A 12 14.35 -4.44 6.48
C PRO A 12 12.98 -4.53 7.14
N VAL A 13 11.94 -4.81 6.34
CA VAL A 13 10.67 -5.29 6.87
C VAL A 13 10.96 -6.65 7.49
N VAL A 14 11.22 -6.66 8.80
CA VAL A 14 11.37 -7.89 9.57
C VAL A 14 10.00 -8.56 9.64
N VAL A 15 9.71 -9.41 8.66
CA VAL A 15 8.58 -10.35 8.77
C VAL A 15 8.96 -11.34 9.86
N ALA A 16 8.53 -11.05 11.09
CA ALA A 16 8.63 -11.99 12.20
C ALA A 16 7.77 -13.22 11.87
N ARG A 17 8.37 -14.21 11.22
CA ARG A 17 7.75 -15.50 10.96
C ARG A 17 7.64 -16.23 12.29
N ARG A 18 6.56 -15.99 13.04
CA ARG A 18 6.24 -16.74 14.27
C ARG A 18 6.14 -18.21 13.90
N GLN A 19 7.16 -19.00 14.26
CA GLN A 19 7.06 -20.45 14.30
C GLN A 19 5.89 -20.79 15.23
N ARG A 20 4.79 -21.25 14.64
CA ARG A 20 3.59 -21.65 15.36
C ARG A 20 3.94 -22.95 16.10
N ARG A 21 4.23 -22.88 17.39
CA ARG A 21 4.31 -24.07 18.24
C ARG A 21 2.96 -24.80 18.12
N ILE A 22 3.00 -26.10 17.86
CA ILE A 22 1.79 -26.94 17.86
C ILE A 22 1.30 -26.93 19.29
N ALA A 23 0.21 -26.20 19.54
CA ALA A 23 -0.37 -26.08 20.86
C ALA A 23 -1.09 -27.38 21.22
N GLU A 24 -0.89 -27.83 22.45
CA GLU A 24 -1.66 -28.93 23.05
C GLU A 24 -3.17 -28.60 22.97
N PRO A 25 -4.06 -29.57 22.70
CA PRO A 25 -5.48 -29.30 22.53
C PRO A 25 -6.05 -28.65 23.80
N LEU A 26 -6.51 -27.40 23.68
CA LEU A 26 -7.15 -26.70 24.78
C LEU A 26 -8.41 -27.46 25.20
N ALA A 27 -8.61 -27.58 26.52
CA ALA A 27 -9.87 -28.08 27.06
C ALA A 27 -11.05 -27.27 26.45
N PRO A 28 -12.19 -27.90 26.13
CA PRO A 28 -13.27 -27.27 25.35
C PRO A 28 -13.75 -25.91 25.88
N VAL A 29 -13.76 -25.75 27.21
CA VAL A 29 -14.14 -24.48 27.86
C VAL A 29 -13.10 -23.38 27.61
N LEU A 30 -11.81 -23.71 27.70
CA LEU A 30 -10.72 -22.76 27.42
C LEU A 30 -10.70 -22.36 25.94
N LEU A 31 -11.00 -23.32 25.05
CA LEU A 31 -11.17 -23.05 23.63
C LEU A 31 -12.33 -22.08 23.38
N GLY A 32 -13.48 -22.30 24.03
CA GLY A 32 -14.63 -21.41 23.93
C GLY A 32 -14.33 -19.98 24.38
N LEU A 33 -13.59 -19.82 25.48
CA LEU A 33 -13.17 -18.52 25.99
C LEU A 33 -12.20 -17.81 25.05
N GLU A 34 -11.25 -18.55 24.46
CA GLU A 34 -10.33 -17.96 23.49
C GLU A 34 -11.01 -17.57 22.18
N LEU A 35 -11.97 -18.37 21.72
CA LEU A 35 -12.78 -17.99 20.56
C LEU A 35 -13.59 -16.72 20.83
N ALA A 36 -14.15 -16.56 22.03
CA ALA A 36 -14.84 -15.33 22.42
C ALA A 36 -13.90 -14.12 22.47
N ARG A 37 -12.69 -14.29 23.02
CA ARG A 37 -11.66 -13.24 23.04
C ARG A 37 -11.24 -12.83 21.62
N LEU A 38 -11.01 -13.81 20.74
CA LEU A 38 -10.64 -13.54 19.35
C LEU A 38 -11.76 -12.85 18.59
N ALA A 39 -13.02 -13.27 18.78
CA ALA A 39 -14.18 -12.63 18.17
C ALA A 39 -14.31 -11.16 18.59
N GLU A 40 -14.07 -10.84 19.86
CA GLU A 40 -14.07 -9.45 20.34
C GLU A 40 -12.96 -8.61 19.70
N HIS A 41 -11.75 -9.17 19.63
CA HIS A 41 -10.64 -8.49 18.98
C HIS A 41 -10.89 -8.27 17.49
N LEU A 42 -11.52 -9.23 16.82
CA LEU A 42 -11.84 -9.17 15.41
C LEU A 42 -12.89 -8.09 15.14
N ARG A 43 -13.97 -8.03 15.94
CA ARG A 43 -14.94 -6.92 15.90
C ARG A 43 -14.28 -5.57 16.12
N HIS A 44 -13.38 -5.47 17.11
CA HIS A 44 -12.70 -4.20 17.37
C HIS A 44 -11.78 -3.77 16.21
N VAL A 45 -11.17 -4.73 15.51
CA VAL A 45 -10.39 -4.48 14.30
C VAL A 45 -11.26 -4.08 13.11
N GLU A 46 -12.41 -4.74 12.94
CA GLU A 46 -13.38 -4.46 11.87
C GLU A 46 -14.04 -3.09 12.06
N GLU A 47 -14.50 -2.79 13.27
CA GLU A 47 -15.09 -1.50 13.64
C GLU A 47 -14.06 -0.38 13.69
N GLY A 48 -12.80 -0.71 13.99
CA GLY A 48 -11.69 0.23 14.10
C GLY A 48 -11.26 0.88 12.79
N ASN A 49 -11.84 0.49 11.64
CA ASN A 49 -11.63 1.08 10.30
C ASN A 49 -10.18 1.57 10.11
N GLN A 50 -9.23 0.63 10.19
CA GLN A 50 -7.84 0.94 10.58
C GLN A 50 -7.30 2.16 9.81
N PRO A 51 -6.86 3.23 10.51
CA PRO A 51 -6.32 4.43 9.86
C PRO A 51 -5.14 4.08 8.93
N ASN A 52 -4.36 3.06 9.33
CA ASN A 52 -3.29 2.50 8.51
C ASN A 52 -3.76 2.03 7.12
N GLN A 53 -4.98 1.50 6.96
CA GLN A 53 -5.44 1.03 5.66
C GLN A 53 -5.81 2.18 4.74
N ALA A 54 -6.54 3.18 5.25
CA ALA A 54 -6.90 4.37 4.49
C ALA A 54 -5.64 5.20 4.14
N GLU A 55 -4.72 5.37 5.08
CA GLU A 55 -3.44 6.05 4.86
C GLU A 55 -2.55 5.28 3.88
N ARG A 56 -2.47 3.94 3.99
CA ARG A 56 -1.74 3.12 3.02
C ARG A 56 -2.34 3.22 1.63
N LEU A 57 -3.67 3.24 1.51
CA LEU A 57 -4.35 3.41 0.23
C LEU A 57 -4.09 4.81 -0.35
N ALA A 58 -4.13 5.85 0.49
CA ALA A 58 -3.82 7.22 0.07
C ALA A 58 -2.37 7.34 -0.41
N ALA A 59 -1.42 6.76 0.34
CA ALA A 59 -0.02 6.74 -0.02
C ALA A 59 0.24 5.95 -1.31
N SER A 60 -0.37 4.77 -1.48
CA SER A 60 -0.23 3.98 -2.71
C SER A 60 -0.85 4.70 -3.92
N THR A 61 -2.00 5.34 -3.73
CA THR A 61 -2.67 6.13 -4.78
C THR A 61 -1.80 7.31 -5.20
N LEU A 62 -1.20 8.03 -4.24
CA LEU A 62 -0.29 9.13 -4.53
C LEU A 62 0.96 8.65 -5.26
N ALA A 63 1.57 7.55 -4.83
CA ALA A 63 2.76 6.98 -5.48
C ALA A 63 2.46 6.59 -6.94
N TYR A 64 1.32 5.98 -7.19
CA TYR A 64 0.83 5.66 -8.53
C TYR A 64 0.66 6.90 -9.40
N ASP A 65 -0.01 7.93 -8.88
CA ASP A 65 -0.24 9.17 -9.62
C ASP A 65 1.07 9.90 -9.93
N LEU A 66 2.07 9.85 -9.05
CA LEU A 66 3.40 10.41 -9.32
C LEU A 66 4.12 9.62 -10.42
N ALA A 67 4.12 8.28 -10.35
CA ALA A 67 4.72 7.44 -11.38
C ALA A 67 4.07 7.64 -12.76
N LEU A 68 2.74 7.75 -12.80
CA LEU A 68 2.00 8.04 -14.04
C LEU A 68 2.42 9.38 -14.64
N ARG A 69 2.49 10.44 -13.83
CA ARG A 69 2.96 11.76 -14.29
C ARG A 69 4.40 11.70 -14.81
N ASP A 70 5.30 11.05 -14.08
CA ASP A 70 6.70 10.95 -14.48
C ASP A 70 6.86 10.18 -15.78
N TYR A 71 6.08 9.11 -15.96
CA TYR A 71 6.08 8.37 -17.22
C TYR A 71 5.55 9.21 -18.38
N CYS A 72 4.39 9.87 -18.23
CA CYS A 72 3.86 10.78 -19.23
C CYS A 72 4.85 11.88 -19.61
N ARG A 73 5.57 12.48 -18.63
CA ARG A 73 6.63 13.46 -18.91
C ARG A 73 7.78 12.86 -19.71
N SER A 74 8.16 11.61 -19.43
CA SER A 74 9.26 10.94 -20.15
C SER A 74 8.96 10.64 -21.62
N VAL A 75 7.67 10.60 -21.98
CA VAL A 75 7.20 10.40 -23.35
C VAL A 75 6.59 11.67 -23.97
N ASP A 76 6.90 12.84 -23.40
CA ASP A 76 6.46 14.16 -23.85
C ASP A 76 4.92 14.34 -23.97
N LEU A 77 4.16 13.60 -23.16
CA LEU A 77 2.71 13.80 -23.05
C LEU A 77 2.38 14.95 -22.09
N PRO A 78 1.32 15.74 -22.35
CA PRO A 78 0.93 16.84 -21.49
C PRO A 78 0.44 16.33 -20.13
N VAL A 79 1.02 16.85 -19.04
CA VAL A 79 0.69 16.45 -17.67
C VAL A 79 0.11 17.64 -16.89
N PRO A 80 -1.00 17.47 -16.16
CA PRO A 80 -1.54 18.52 -15.30
C PRO A 80 -0.56 18.90 -14.17
N GLU A 81 -0.43 20.21 -13.96
CA GLU A 81 0.40 20.85 -12.93
C GLU A 81 0.02 20.41 -11.51
N GLY A 82 1.00 20.41 -10.61
CA GLY A 82 0.83 20.09 -9.18
C GLY A 82 1.45 18.77 -8.71
N HIS A 83 1.43 18.55 -7.40
CA HIS A 83 2.12 17.43 -6.73
C HIS A 83 1.17 16.53 -5.92
N GLY A 84 -0.14 16.80 -5.95
CA GLY A 84 -1.15 16.03 -5.24
C GLY A 84 -1.67 14.83 -6.02
N THR A 85 -2.58 14.07 -5.41
CA THR A 85 -3.35 13.01 -6.09
C THR A 85 -4.12 13.57 -7.29
N LEU A 86 -4.16 12.79 -8.36
CA LEU A 86 -4.95 13.09 -9.55
C LEU A 86 -6.42 12.84 -9.27
N SER A 87 -7.29 13.64 -9.89
CA SER A 87 -8.70 13.27 -9.97
C SER A 87 -8.86 12.00 -10.81
N ARG A 88 -9.98 11.30 -10.63
CA ARG A 88 -10.29 10.09 -11.41
C ARG A 88 -10.30 10.37 -12.92
N SER A 89 -10.79 11.53 -13.34
CA SER A 89 -10.81 11.92 -14.76
C SER A 89 -9.40 12.22 -15.27
N GLN A 90 -8.61 13.01 -14.53
CA GLN A 90 -7.23 13.32 -14.94
C GLN A 90 -6.38 12.05 -15.08
N ARG A 91 -6.53 11.12 -14.14
CA ARG A 91 -5.90 9.82 -14.23
C ARG A 91 -6.31 9.12 -15.51
N PHE A 92 -7.61 8.89 -15.72
CA PHE A 92 -8.12 8.22 -16.93
C PHE A 92 -7.61 8.84 -18.24
N GLU A 93 -7.56 10.17 -18.34
CA GLU A 93 -7.03 10.84 -19.54
C GLU A 93 -5.55 10.55 -19.78
N LEU A 94 -4.72 10.56 -18.74
CA LEU A 94 -3.29 10.24 -18.86
C LEU A 94 -3.07 8.76 -19.23
N GLU A 95 -3.81 7.86 -18.60
CA GLU A 95 -3.76 6.42 -18.89
C GLU A 95 -4.17 6.15 -20.36
N SER A 96 -5.24 6.80 -20.82
CA SER A 96 -5.72 6.68 -22.21
C SER A 96 -4.74 7.27 -23.20
N ALA A 97 -4.10 8.40 -22.87
CA ALA A 97 -3.09 9.02 -23.70
C ALA A 97 -1.85 8.13 -23.88
N LEU A 98 -1.42 7.44 -22.83
CA LEU A 98 -0.33 6.46 -22.90
C LEU A 98 -0.69 5.27 -23.79
N LEU A 99 -1.89 4.71 -23.61
CA LEU A 99 -2.37 3.62 -24.46
C LEU A 99 -2.45 4.05 -25.93
N ALA A 100 -2.95 5.27 -26.18
CA ALA A 100 -3.05 5.82 -27.54
C ALA A 100 -1.68 6.09 -28.18
N SER A 101 -0.65 6.40 -27.38
CA SER A 101 0.73 6.54 -27.86
C SER A 101 1.45 5.19 -28.01
N GLY A 102 0.77 4.07 -27.74
CA GLY A 102 1.31 2.71 -27.90
C GLY A 102 2.12 2.23 -26.70
N HIS A 103 1.97 2.88 -25.55
CA HIS A 103 2.62 2.50 -24.30
C HIS A 103 1.65 1.75 -23.39
N ASP A 104 2.01 0.52 -23.05
CA ASP A 104 1.40 -0.21 -21.94
C ASP A 104 2.04 0.24 -20.62
N TRP A 105 1.28 0.18 -19.52
CA TRP A 105 1.74 0.60 -18.20
C TRP A 105 0.97 -0.11 -17.07
#